data_AF-X5MHI6-F1
#
_entry.id   AF-X5MHI6-F1
#
_cell.length_a   1.000
_cell.length_b   1.000
_cell.length_c   1.000
_cell.angle_alpha   90.00
_cell.angle_beta   90.00
_cell.angle_gamma   90.00
#
_symmetry.space_group_name_H-M   'P 1'
#
loop_
_entity.id
_entity.type
_entity.pdbx_description
1 polymer ?
#
loop_
_entity_poly.entity_id
_entity_poly.type
_entity_poly.pdbx_seq_one_letter_code
_entity_poly.pdbx_strand_id
1 'polypeptide(L)'
;MDVDLQATTKARALLGKQRHKTQNMPAMDWKDVPAFYQTLCPKATMTQLALRLLILTGVRSNPLRHMHKDQVEGDVWIIPAENMKGIRDATTEFRVPLSLEALDILKQARSLSRNDFFFSATGRGGLGDKCMSQYMQQTGLNACPHSFRSSLCNWLAETTDAPYEVAETILSHTVGGQVERAYRRTDYLEQRRVYMDKWAAYVTG
;
A
#
# COMPACT_ATOMS: atom_id res chain seq x y z
N MET A 1 -27.14 31.44 -8.37
CA MET A 1 -27.21 30.21 -7.56
C MET A 1 -26.59 30.55 -6.22
N ASP A 2 -27.40 30.62 -5.18
CA ASP A 2 -26.97 30.99 -3.83
C ASP A 2 -26.32 29.76 -3.18
N VAL A 3 -25.00 29.79 -2.98
CA VAL A 3 -24.26 28.66 -2.41
C VAL A 3 -24.34 28.80 -0.89
N ASP A 4 -25.08 27.90 -0.22
CA ASP A 4 -25.14 27.85 1.24
C ASP A 4 -23.76 27.45 1.81
N LEU A 5 -22.97 28.47 2.15
CA LEU A 5 -21.65 28.38 2.77
C LEU A 5 -21.67 27.65 4.14
N GLN A 6 -22.85 27.39 4.71
CA GLN A 6 -23.03 26.68 5.98
C GLN A 6 -23.46 25.22 5.82
N ALA A 7 -23.61 24.72 4.60
CA ALA A 7 -24.06 23.35 4.33
C ALA A 7 -23.16 22.29 4.98
N THR A 8 -21.84 22.49 4.99
CA THR A 8 -20.87 21.58 5.63
C THR A 8 -20.99 21.57 7.16
N THR A 9 -21.20 22.74 7.77
CA THR A 9 -21.38 22.89 9.22
C THR A 9 -22.68 22.23 9.69
N LYS A 10 -23.76 22.42 8.93
CA LYS A 10 -25.06 21.75 9.18
C LYS A 10 -24.94 20.24 9.02
N ALA A 11 -24.27 19.76 7.98
CA ALA A 11 -24.03 18.32 7.78
C ALA A 11 -23.20 17.69 8.93
N ARG A 12 -22.17 18.39 9.41
CA ARG A 12 -21.35 17.93 10.54
C ARG A 12 -22.13 17.88 11.87
N ALA A 13 -23.05 18.81 12.08
CA ALA A 13 -23.95 18.81 13.24
C ALA A 13 -24.95 17.64 13.19
N LEU A 14 -25.47 17.31 11.99
CA LEU A 14 -26.41 16.20 11.78
C LEU A 14 -25.78 14.81 11.94
N LEU A 15 -24.50 14.65 11.55
CA LEU A 15 -23.79 13.36 11.62
C LEU A 15 -23.32 12.98 13.03
N GLY A 16 -23.42 13.89 14.01
CA GLY A 16 -23.01 13.67 15.40
C GLY A 16 -21.49 13.52 15.59
N LYS A 17 -21.02 13.45 16.85
CA LYS A 17 -19.60 13.18 17.14
C LYS A 17 -19.27 11.76 16.66
N GLN A 18 -18.26 11.63 15.79
CA GLN A 18 -17.73 10.34 15.34
C GLN A 18 -17.36 9.50 16.57
N ARG A 19 -18.18 8.47 16.85
CA ARG A 19 -18.06 7.63 18.05
C ARG A 19 -16.91 6.62 17.98
N HIS A 20 -16.24 6.52 16.83
CA HIS A 20 -15.11 5.63 16.67
C HIS A 20 -13.88 6.23 17.35
N LYS A 21 -13.57 5.74 18.56
CA LYS A 21 -12.25 5.94 19.15
C LYS A 21 -11.27 5.03 18.42
N THR A 22 -10.37 5.63 17.65
CA THR A 22 -9.24 4.92 17.02
C THR A 22 -8.42 4.25 18.13
N GLN A 23 -8.42 2.92 18.18
CA GLN A 23 -7.43 2.18 18.93
C GLN A 23 -6.20 2.04 18.05
N ASN A 24 -5.07 2.61 18.48
CA ASN A 24 -3.80 2.44 17.79
C ASN A 24 -3.35 0.99 17.98
N MET A 25 -3.55 0.16 16.97
CA MET A 25 -2.86 -1.14 16.93
C MET A 25 -1.37 -0.89 16.69
N PRO A 26 -0.47 -1.45 17.50
CA PRO A 26 0.96 -1.23 17.35
C PRO A 26 1.39 -1.71 15.98
N ALA A 27 2.18 -0.88 15.28
CA ALA A 27 2.83 -1.32 14.07
C ALA A 27 3.99 -2.27 14.43
N MET A 28 4.30 -3.22 13.55
CA MET A 28 5.53 -4.01 13.68
C MET A 28 6.73 -3.07 13.58
N ASP A 29 7.71 -3.16 14.49
CA ASP A 29 8.96 -2.41 14.33
C ASP A 29 9.60 -2.86 13.02
N TRP A 30 10.15 -1.93 12.24
CA TRP A 30 10.79 -2.25 10.98
C TRP A 30 11.92 -3.26 11.14
N LYS A 31 12.54 -3.32 12.34
CA LYS A 31 13.58 -4.30 12.70
C LYS A 31 13.08 -5.74 12.73
N ASP A 32 11.80 -5.95 13.01
CA ASP A 32 11.18 -7.28 13.09
C ASP A 32 10.62 -7.74 11.73
N VAL A 33 10.48 -6.83 10.77
CA VAL A 33 9.90 -7.11 9.45
C VAL A 33 10.67 -8.20 8.69
N PRO A 34 12.02 -8.19 8.61
CA PRO A 34 12.75 -9.23 7.88
C PRO A 34 12.47 -10.63 8.44
N ALA A 35 12.53 -10.78 9.77
CA ALA A 35 12.25 -12.06 10.42
C ALA A 35 10.83 -12.55 10.13
N PHE A 36 9.84 -11.65 10.20
CA PHE A 36 8.47 -12.01 9.82
C PHE A 36 8.35 -12.37 8.34
N TYR A 37 8.97 -11.59 7.45
CA TYR A 37 8.92 -11.81 6.00
C TYR A 37 9.42 -13.22 5.64
N GLN A 38 10.49 -13.69 6.29
CA GLN A 38 11.02 -15.05 6.10
C GLN A 38 10.02 -16.16 6.50
N THR A 39 9.09 -15.89 7.41
CA THR A 39 8.04 -16.87 7.76
C THR A 39 7.01 -17.10 6.65
N LEU A 40 7.00 -16.24 5.61
CA LEU A 40 6.02 -16.28 4.52
C LEU A 40 6.38 -17.23 3.37
N CYS A 41 7.44 -18.08 3.48
CA CYS A 41 7.93 -18.98 2.41
C CYS A 41 8.32 -20.37 2.95
N PRO A 42 7.93 -21.53 2.32
CA PRO A 42 8.42 -21.99 1.00
C PRO A 42 7.38 -22.46 -0.05
N LYS A 43 6.08 -22.54 0.29
CA LYS A 43 4.97 -22.77 -0.67
C LYS A 43 3.87 -21.73 -0.42
N ALA A 44 4.10 -20.51 -0.88
CA ALA A 44 3.27 -19.38 -0.51
C ALA A 44 1.86 -19.47 -1.10
N THR A 45 0.86 -19.42 -0.22
CA THR A 45 -0.54 -19.22 -0.60
C THR A 45 -0.73 -17.83 -1.22
N MET A 46 -1.86 -17.62 -1.89
CA MET A 46 -2.17 -16.32 -2.48
C MET A 46 -2.19 -15.18 -1.45
N THR A 47 -2.63 -15.47 -0.23
CA THR A 47 -2.60 -14.50 0.89
C THR A 47 -1.17 -14.16 1.32
N GLN A 48 -0.27 -15.15 1.38
CA GLN A 48 1.14 -14.91 1.74
C GLN A 48 1.86 -14.11 0.64
N LEU A 49 1.63 -14.42 -0.64
CA LEU A 49 2.18 -13.64 -1.75
C LEU A 49 1.68 -12.19 -1.72
N ALA A 50 0.39 -11.97 -1.48
CA ALA A 50 -0.16 -10.64 -1.31
C ALA A 50 0.50 -9.90 -0.13
N LEU A 51 0.66 -10.57 1.01
CA LEU A 51 1.27 -9.97 2.19
C LEU A 51 2.74 -9.61 1.97
N ARG A 52 3.50 -10.46 1.27
CA ARG A 52 4.88 -10.16 0.88
C ARG A 52 4.95 -8.90 -0.01
N LEU A 53 4.08 -8.80 -1.02
CA LEU A 53 4.05 -7.62 -1.88
C LEU A 53 3.61 -6.36 -1.11
N LEU A 54 2.65 -6.48 -0.19
CA LEU A 54 2.23 -5.39 0.70
C LEU A 54 3.40 -4.84 1.53
N ILE A 55 4.22 -5.74 2.09
CA ILE A 55 5.39 -5.37 2.90
C ILE A 55 6.42 -4.62 2.04
N LEU A 56 6.74 -5.14 0.85
CA LEU A 56 7.76 -4.56 -0.03
C LEU A 56 7.35 -3.20 -0.62
N THR A 57 6.05 -2.97 -0.80
CA THR A 57 5.56 -1.77 -1.51
C THR A 57 4.94 -0.71 -0.59
N GLY A 58 4.52 -1.08 0.63
CA GLY A 58 3.85 -0.15 1.56
C GLY A 58 2.51 0.39 1.06
N VAL A 59 1.95 -0.19 0.00
CA VAL A 59 0.64 0.18 -0.55
C VAL A 59 -0.48 -0.14 0.44
N ARG A 60 -1.65 0.42 0.21
CA ARG A 60 -2.84 0.06 0.98
C ARG A 60 -3.40 -1.28 0.50
N SER A 61 -4.13 -1.98 1.37
CA SER A 61 -4.72 -3.28 1.05
C SER A 61 -5.73 -3.23 -0.10
N ASN A 62 -6.44 -2.10 -0.30
CA ASN A 62 -7.46 -2.01 -1.35
C ASN A 62 -6.87 -2.14 -2.77
N PRO A 63 -5.90 -1.30 -3.19
CA PRO A 63 -5.20 -1.49 -4.46
C PRO A 63 -4.65 -2.90 -4.66
N LEU A 64 -3.95 -3.43 -3.65
CA LEU A 64 -3.30 -4.73 -3.72
C LEU A 64 -4.29 -5.87 -4.00
N ARG A 65 -5.43 -5.89 -3.30
CA ARG A 65 -6.43 -6.94 -3.46
C ARG A 65 -7.10 -6.91 -4.83
N HIS A 66 -7.17 -5.74 -5.46
CA HIS A 66 -7.76 -5.52 -6.78
C HIS A 66 -6.70 -5.34 -7.88
N MET A 67 -5.46 -5.74 -7.61
CA MET A 67 -4.36 -5.63 -8.56
C MET A 67 -4.59 -6.57 -9.74
N HIS A 68 -4.72 -5.98 -10.93
CA HIS A 68 -5.03 -6.69 -12.17
C HIS A 68 -3.74 -6.96 -12.98
N LYS A 69 -3.73 -8.02 -13.79
CA LYS A 69 -2.52 -8.49 -14.50
C LYS A 69 -1.99 -7.53 -15.57
N ASP A 70 -2.85 -6.67 -16.09
CA ASP A 70 -2.58 -5.64 -17.11
C ASP A 70 -2.11 -4.29 -16.51
N GLN A 71 -2.15 -4.14 -15.18
CA GLN A 71 -1.69 -2.94 -14.48
C GLN A 71 -0.16 -2.91 -14.28
N VAL A 72 0.58 -3.89 -14.80
CA VAL A 72 2.03 -4.00 -14.62
C VAL A 72 2.72 -3.84 -15.96
N GLU A 73 3.53 -2.79 -16.06
CA GLU A 73 4.33 -2.45 -17.23
C GLU A 73 5.82 -2.54 -16.85
N GLY A 74 6.49 -3.60 -17.31
CA GLY A 74 7.88 -3.86 -16.94
C GLY A 74 8.03 -4.03 -15.43
N ASP A 75 8.70 -3.07 -14.79
CA ASP A 75 8.96 -3.02 -13.36
C ASP A 75 8.13 -1.96 -12.62
N VAL A 76 7.03 -1.51 -13.22
CA VAL A 76 6.13 -0.52 -12.65
C VAL A 76 4.73 -1.08 -12.55
N TRP A 77 4.13 -1.00 -11.36
CA TRP A 77 2.71 -1.22 -11.16
C TRP A 77 1.96 0.12 -11.19
N ILE A 78 1.01 0.25 -12.10
CA ILE A 78 0.12 1.40 -12.26
C ILE A 78 -1.19 1.10 -11.53
N ILE A 79 -1.41 1.76 -10.39
CA ILE A 79 -2.66 1.64 -9.64
C ILE A 79 -3.69 2.62 -10.21
N PRO A 80 -4.84 2.14 -10.72
CA PRO A 80 -5.88 3.01 -11.23
C PRO A 80 -6.46 3.95 -10.17
N ALA A 81 -6.91 5.12 -10.58
CA ALA A 81 -7.46 6.16 -9.70
C ALA A 81 -8.63 5.66 -8.85
N GLU A 82 -9.49 4.79 -9.39
CA GLU A 82 -10.64 4.20 -8.70
C GLU A 82 -10.25 3.30 -7.52
N ASN A 83 -9.03 2.76 -7.54
CA ASN A 83 -8.50 1.93 -6.46
C ASN A 83 -7.72 2.74 -5.41
N MET A 84 -7.38 3.99 -5.74
CA MET A 84 -6.69 4.91 -4.85
C MET A 84 -7.61 5.51 -3.80
N LYS A 85 -7.03 5.86 -2.65
CA LYS A 85 -7.75 6.59 -1.60
C LYS A 85 -7.71 8.08 -1.90
N GLY A 86 -8.86 8.70 -2.13
CA GLY A 86 -8.95 10.15 -2.29
C GLY A 86 -10.35 10.64 -2.66
N ILE A 87 -10.44 11.85 -3.20
CA ILE A 87 -11.69 12.46 -3.65
C ILE A 87 -12.03 11.92 -5.04
N ARG A 88 -13.29 11.53 -5.23
CA ARG A 88 -13.80 11.08 -6.54
C ARG A 88 -13.55 12.16 -7.59
N ASP A 89 -13.10 11.76 -8.77
CA ASP A 89 -12.85 12.64 -9.93
C ASP A 89 -11.69 13.65 -9.75
N ALA A 90 -10.96 13.61 -8.63
CA ALA A 90 -9.77 14.43 -8.37
C ALA A 90 -8.52 13.62 -7.97
N THR A 91 -8.69 12.32 -7.74
CA THR A 91 -7.59 11.38 -7.47
C THR A 91 -7.07 10.85 -8.80
N THR A 92 -5.75 10.85 -8.99
CA THR A 92 -5.11 10.29 -10.19
C THR A 92 -4.60 8.88 -9.91
N GLU A 93 -4.20 8.19 -10.98
CA GLU A 93 -3.43 6.95 -10.87
C GLU A 93 -2.14 7.14 -10.08
N PHE A 94 -1.59 6.04 -9.58
CA PHE A 94 -0.35 6.05 -8.82
C PHE A 94 0.57 4.92 -9.27
N ARG A 95 1.80 5.28 -9.62
CA ARG A 95 2.82 4.33 -10.05
C ARG A 95 3.63 3.85 -8.85
N VAL A 96 3.92 2.55 -8.81
CA VAL A 96 4.73 1.91 -7.77
C VAL A 96 5.88 1.18 -8.48
N PRO A 97 7.14 1.58 -8.26
CA PRO A 97 8.27 0.82 -8.77
C PRO A 97 8.35 -0.52 -8.01
N LEU A 98 8.64 -1.59 -8.75
CA LEU A 98 8.69 -2.95 -8.24
C LEU A 98 10.14 -3.41 -8.21
N SER A 99 10.60 -3.85 -7.04
CA SER A 99 11.90 -4.51 -6.91
C SER A 99 11.89 -5.90 -7.57
N LEU A 100 13.07 -6.49 -7.76
CA LEU A 100 13.19 -7.86 -8.30
C LEU A 100 12.40 -8.89 -7.47
N GLU A 101 12.43 -8.77 -6.15
CA GLU A 101 11.66 -9.62 -5.24
C GLU A 101 10.14 -9.44 -5.45
N ALA A 102 9.68 -8.20 -5.63
CA ALA A 102 8.28 -7.91 -5.93
C ALA A 102 7.84 -8.53 -7.27
N LEU A 103 8.69 -8.48 -8.29
CA LEU A 103 8.45 -9.11 -9.59
C LEU A 103 8.38 -10.64 -9.50
N ASP A 104 9.23 -11.28 -8.69
CA ASP A 104 9.16 -12.72 -8.48
C ASP A 104 7.86 -13.15 -7.78
N ILE A 105 7.41 -12.39 -6.77
CA ILE A 105 6.10 -12.59 -6.14
C ILE A 105 4.98 -12.52 -7.17
N LEU A 106 5.00 -11.52 -8.05
CA LEU A 106 3.99 -11.37 -9.10
C LEU A 106 4.02 -12.52 -10.11
N LYS A 107 5.21 -13.04 -10.43
CA LYS A 107 5.37 -14.23 -11.29
C LYS A 107 4.76 -15.48 -10.64
N GLN A 108 5.01 -15.69 -9.36
CA GLN A 108 4.40 -16.78 -8.59
C GLN A 108 2.87 -16.62 -8.51
N ALA A 109 2.40 -15.43 -8.17
CA ALA A 109 0.97 -15.12 -8.07
C ALA A 109 0.25 -15.31 -9.40
N ARG A 110 0.85 -14.87 -10.51
CA ARG A 110 0.31 -15.07 -11.87
C ARG A 110 0.13 -16.55 -12.20
N SER A 111 1.04 -17.41 -11.74
CA SER A 111 1.00 -18.86 -11.98
C SER A 111 -0.06 -19.59 -11.13
N LEU A 112 -0.39 -19.05 -9.96
CA LEU A 112 -1.37 -19.63 -9.03
C LEU A 112 -2.78 -19.06 -9.20
N SER A 113 -2.89 -17.82 -9.69
CA SER A 113 -4.16 -17.12 -9.80
C SER A 113 -5.07 -17.74 -10.86
N ARG A 114 -6.36 -17.80 -10.53
CA ARG A 114 -7.40 -18.44 -11.35
C ARG A 114 -8.22 -17.47 -12.20
N ASN A 115 -7.88 -16.18 -12.20
CA ASN A 115 -8.52 -15.15 -13.01
C ASN A 115 -7.55 -14.01 -13.33
N ASP A 116 -8.06 -12.86 -13.77
CA ASP A 116 -7.24 -11.74 -14.23
C ASP A 116 -6.62 -10.89 -13.12
N PHE A 117 -7.00 -11.10 -11.85
CA PHE A 117 -6.32 -10.52 -10.71
C PHE A 117 -5.02 -11.27 -10.42
N PHE A 118 -3.98 -10.58 -9.96
CA PHE A 118 -2.78 -11.25 -9.46
C PHE A 118 -3.09 -12.09 -8.23
N PHE A 119 -3.91 -11.56 -7.31
CA PHE A 119 -4.24 -12.22 -6.07
C PHE A 119 -5.69 -12.69 -6.07
N SER A 120 -5.94 -13.91 -6.54
CA SER A 120 -7.25 -14.56 -6.43
C SER A 120 -7.13 -16.00 -5.94
N ALA A 121 -7.73 -16.30 -4.79
CA ALA A 121 -7.73 -17.64 -4.21
C ALA A 121 -8.91 -18.50 -4.72
N THR A 122 -10.07 -17.89 -4.98
CA THR A 122 -11.32 -18.58 -5.31
C THR A 122 -11.65 -18.54 -6.80
N GLY A 123 -10.91 -17.74 -7.60
CA GLY A 123 -11.25 -17.42 -8.99
C GLY A 123 -12.39 -16.41 -9.14
N ARG A 124 -13.03 -16.00 -8.04
CA ARG A 124 -14.10 -15.00 -8.04
C ARG A 124 -13.55 -13.67 -7.52
N GLY A 125 -13.23 -12.76 -8.44
CA GLY A 125 -12.66 -11.46 -8.12
C GLY A 125 -11.26 -11.54 -7.50
N GLY A 126 -10.82 -10.42 -6.92
CA GLY A 126 -9.57 -10.31 -6.19
C GLY A 126 -9.59 -10.94 -4.78
N LEU A 127 -8.54 -10.69 -4.01
CA LEU A 127 -8.38 -11.28 -2.68
C LEU A 127 -9.39 -10.65 -1.69
N GLY A 128 -9.94 -11.48 -0.80
CA GLY A 128 -10.90 -11.03 0.20
C GLY A 128 -10.31 -10.03 1.20
N ASP A 129 -11.15 -9.12 1.71
CA ASP A 129 -10.76 -8.03 2.62
C ASP A 129 -10.04 -8.49 3.89
N LYS A 130 -10.52 -9.59 4.46
CA LYS A 130 -10.03 -10.11 5.73
C LYS A 130 -8.92 -11.16 5.57
N CYS A 131 -8.57 -11.57 4.35
CA CYS A 131 -7.63 -12.68 4.15
C CYS A 131 -6.27 -12.41 4.79
N MET A 132 -5.67 -11.24 4.53
CA MET A 132 -4.36 -10.89 5.09
C MET A 132 -4.40 -10.68 6.61
N SER A 133 -5.42 -9.98 7.13
CA SER A 133 -5.54 -9.74 8.57
C SER A 133 -5.83 -11.02 9.36
N GLN A 134 -6.67 -11.91 8.83
CA GLN A 134 -6.94 -13.22 9.42
C GLN A 134 -5.69 -14.11 9.42
N TYR A 135 -4.91 -14.11 8.33
CA TYR A 135 -3.66 -14.84 8.28
C TYR A 135 -2.69 -14.35 9.37
N MET A 136 -2.50 -13.03 9.49
CA MET A 136 -1.63 -12.45 10.52
C MET A 136 -2.08 -12.83 11.95
N GLN A 137 -3.38 -12.78 12.22
CA GLN A 137 -3.94 -13.19 13.51
C GLN A 137 -3.71 -14.68 13.79
N GLN A 138 -3.88 -15.56 12.79
CA GLN A 138 -3.64 -16.99 12.91
C GLN A 138 -2.16 -17.32 13.17
N THR A 139 -1.25 -16.51 12.65
CA THR A 139 0.20 -16.65 12.90
C THR A 139 0.64 -15.99 14.21
N GLY A 140 -0.29 -15.56 15.07
CA GLY A 140 0.01 -14.96 16.37
C GLY A 140 0.50 -13.51 16.32
N LEU A 141 0.37 -12.84 15.17
CA LEU A 141 0.72 -11.43 15.04
C LEU A 141 -0.48 -10.56 15.34
N ASN A 142 -0.40 -9.86 16.48
CA ASN A 142 -1.34 -8.80 16.86
C ASN A 142 -1.03 -7.49 16.11
N ALA A 143 -0.70 -7.57 14.83
CA ALA A 143 -0.46 -6.45 13.94
C ALA A 143 -1.52 -6.41 12.83
N CYS A 144 -1.85 -5.22 12.35
CA CYS A 144 -2.75 -5.04 11.20
C CYS A 144 -1.94 -5.03 9.90
N PRO A 145 -2.48 -5.47 8.75
CA PRO A 145 -1.78 -5.33 7.46
C PRO A 145 -1.36 -3.88 7.14
N HIS A 146 -2.09 -2.88 7.66
CA HIS A 146 -1.70 -1.46 7.53
C HIS A 146 -0.40 -1.09 8.28
N SER A 147 0.02 -1.91 9.25
CA SER A 147 1.21 -1.65 10.08
C SER A 147 2.51 -1.59 9.27
N PHE A 148 2.66 -2.40 8.23
CA PHE A 148 3.91 -2.46 7.45
C PHE A 148 4.24 -1.15 6.74
N ARG A 149 3.21 -0.37 6.44
CA ARG A 149 3.38 0.97 5.89
C ARG A 149 4.02 1.92 6.91
N SER A 150 3.63 1.82 8.18
CA SER A 150 4.29 2.56 9.27
C SER A 150 5.71 2.05 9.49
N SER A 151 5.95 0.73 9.39
CA SER A 151 7.30 0.16 9.43
C SER A 151 8.18 0.75 8.33
N LEU A 152 7.72 0.76 7.07
CA LEU A 152 8.44 1.37 5.95
C LEU A 152 8.69 2.87 6.18
N CYS A 153 7.69 3.62 6.65
CA CYS A 153 7.84 5.04 6.96
C CYS A 153 8.94 5.29 8.00
N ASN A 154 8.94 4.52 9.10
CA ASN A 154 9.94 4.66 10.15
C ASN A 154 11.32 4.25 9.66
N TRP A 155 11.42 3.16 8.89
CA TRP A 155 12.68 2.72 8.29
C TRP A 155 13.28 3.79 7.37
N LEU A 156 12.47 4.38 6.48
CA LEU A 156 12.92 5.46 5.60
C LEU A 156 13.47 6.64 6.41
N ALA A 157 12.78 7.04 7.47
CA ALA A 157 13.18 8.16 8.32
C ALA A 157 14.42 7.89 9.18
N GLU A 158 14.57 6.66 9.69
CA GLU A 158 15.63 6.32 10.65
C GLU A 158 16.92 5.82 9.99
N THR A 159 16.85 5.27 8.79
CA THR A 159 17.97 4.50 8.20
C THR A 159 18.42 5.01 6.84
N THR A 160 17.73 6.00 6.26
CA THR A 160 18.03 6.49 4.92
C THR A 160 18.14 8.01 4.87
N ASP A 161 18.66 8.50 3.76
CA ASP A 161 18.74 9.91 3.40
C ASP A 161 17.55 10.35 2.51
N ALA A 162 16.45 9.60 2.51
CA ALA A 162 15.29 9.88 1.66
C ALA A 162 14.76 11.30 1.89
N PRO A 163 14.66 12.13 0.83
CA PRO A 163 13.99 13.41 0.93
C PRO A 163 12.55 13.20 1.39
N TYR A 164 12.05 14.12 2.24
CA TYR A 164 10.71 14.04 2.81
C TYR A 164 9.63 13.83 1.73
N GLU A 165 9.71 14.58 0.63
CA GLU A 165 8.82 14.44 -0.52
C GLU A 165 8.81 13.02 -1.11
N VAL A 166 9.99 12.40 -1.23
CA VAL A 166 10.14 11.06 -1.82
C VAL A 166 9.53 10.03 -0.88
N ALA A 167 9.84 10.11 0.42
CA ALA A 167 9.31 9.20 1.44
C ALA A 167 7.77 9.28 1.52
N GLU A 168 7.21 10.49 1.57
CA GLU A 168 5.76 10.69 1.57
C GLU A 168 5.12 10.24 0.24
N THR A 169 5.81 10.43 -0.89
CA THR A 169 5.30 9.97 -2.20
C THR A 169 5.35 8.45 -2.34
N ILE A 170 6.33 7.72 -1.76
CA ILE A 170 6.31 6.24 -1.68
C ILE A 170 5.01 5.77 -1.05
N LEU A 171 4.59 6.51 -0.03
CA LEU A 171 3.37 6.26 0.69
C LEU A 171 2.13 6.71 -0.13
N SER A 172 2.24 7.42 -1.24
CA SER A 172 1.09 8.06 -1.90
C SER A 172 0.37 9.01 -0.93
N HIS A 173 1.16 9.75 -0.14
CA HIS A 173 0.69 10.95 0.54
C HIS A 173 0.78 12.14 -0.40
N THR A 174 -0.13 13.09 -0.21
CA THR A 174 -0.10 14.35 -0.91
C THR A 174 0.83 15.30 -0.15
N VAL A 175 1.92 15.71 -0.78
CA VAL A 175 2.88 16.66 -0.20
C VAL A 175 2.68 18.05 -0.79
N GLY A 176 2.76 19.07 0.07
CA GLY A 176 2.73 20.48 -0.34
C GLY A 176 1.34 21.08 -0.56
N GLY A 177 1.30 22.41 -0.58
CA GLY A 177 0.09 23.19 -0.83
C GLY A 177 -0.48 22.97 -2.25
N GLN A 178 -1.70 23.46 -2.53
CA GLN A 178 -2.25 23.37 -3.90
C GLN A 178 -1.32 24.00 -4.95
N VAL A 179 -0.68 25.13 -4.63
CA VAL A 179 0.21 25.86 -5.53
C VAL A 179 1.48 25.05 -5.83
N GLU A 180 2.15 24.52 -4.81
CA GLU A 180 3.36 23.70 -4.99
C GLU A 180 3.09 22.45 -5.84
N ARG A 181 1.91 21.83 -5.67
CA ARG A 181 1.48 20.67 -6.45
C ARG A 181 1.20 20.99 -7.92
N ALA A 182 0.75 22.20 -8.24
CA ALA A 182 0.57 22.61 -9.63
C ALA A 182 1.90 22.66 -10.40
N TYR A 183 3.00 22.97 -9.70
CA TYR A 183 4.35 23.00 -10.27
C TYR A 183 5.07 21.64 -10.15
N ARG A 184 4.83 20.86 -9.09
CA ARG A 184 5.39 19.51 -8.89
C ARG A 184 4.56 18.45 -9.64
N ARG A 185 4.80 18.32 -10.94
CA ARG A 185 4.21 17.25 -11.79
C ARG A 185 4.98 15.92 -11.75
N THR A 186 5.89 15.73 -10.80
CA THR A 186 6.71 14.51 -10.69
C THR A 186 6.22 13.65 -9.53
N ASP A 187 6.05 12.35 -9.78
CA ASP A 187 5.80 11.35 -8.74
C ASP A 187 7.12 10.73 -8.22
N TYR A 188 8.27 11.31 -8.59
CA TYR A 188 9.60 10.89 -8.15
C TYR A 188 9.91 9.41 -8.43
N LEU A 189 9.32 8.79 -9.45
CA LEU A 189 9.37 7.34 -9.66
C LEU A 189 10.78 6.73 -9.54
N GLU A 190 11.77 7.31 -10.23
CA GLU A 190 13.15 6.80 -10.19
C GLU A 190 13.85 7.01 -8.84
N GLN A 191 13.55 8.10 -8.13
CA GLN A 191 14.08 8.29 -6.77
C GLN A 191 13.43 7.32 -5.79
N ARG A 192 12.11 7.10 -5.92
CA ARG A 192 11.39 6.11 -5.11
C ARG A 192 11.93 4.70 -5.36
N ARG A 193 12.24 4.35 -6.61
CA ARG A 193 12.83 3.05 -6.98
C ARG A 193 14.07 2.75 -6.15
N VAL A 194 15.00 3.69 -6.03
CA VAL A 194 16.21 3.52 -5.21
C VAL A 194 15.90 3.13 -3.77
N TYR A 195 14.95 3.81 -3.13
CA TYR A 195 14.60 3.51 -1.73
C TYR A 195 13.75 2.24 -1.58
N MET A 196 12.89 1.95 -2.56
CA MET A 196 12.10 0.72 -2.57
C MET A 196 12.97 -0.52 -2.80
N ASP A 197 14.03 -0.42 -3.61
CA ASP A 197 15.03 -1.48 -3.78
C ASP A 197 15.87 -1.66 -2.51
N LYS A 198 16.31 -0.56 -1.86
CA LYS A 198 17.00 -0.64 -0.56
C LYS A 198 16.12 -1.27 0.52
N TRP A 199 14.82 -0.92 0.56
CA TRP A 199 13.87 -1.52 1.48
C TRP A 199 13.68 -3.01 1.19
N ALA A 200 13.53 -3.39 -0.08
CA ALA A 200 13.41 -4.78 -0.46
C ALA A 200 14.64 -5.59 -0.02
N ALA A 201 15.85 -5.09 -0.29
CA ALA A 201 17.10 -5.71 0.16
C ALA A 201 17.14 -5.89 1.69
N TYR A 202 16.77 -4.85 2.45
CA TYR A 202 16.71 -4.92 3.90
C TYR A 202 15.71 -5.99 4.41
N VAL A 203 14.53 -6.05 3.80
CA VAL A 203 13.48 -7.01 4.17
C VAL A 203 13.87 -8.45 3.84
N THR A 204 14.56 -8.67 2.71
CA THR A 204 14.93 -10.01 2.26
C THR A 204 16.20 -10.56 2.91
N GLY A 205 17.09 -9.70 3.40
CA GLY A 205 18.39 -10.08 3.98
C GLY A 205 19.51 -10.10 2.95
#